data_AF-A0A5J4QCS7-F1
#
_entry.id   AF-A0A5J4QCS7-F1
#
_cell.length_a   1.000
_cell.length_b   1.000
_cell.length_c   1.000
_cell.angle_alpha   90.00
_cell.angle_beta   90.00
_cell.angle_gamma   90.00
#
_symmetry.space_group_name_H-M   'P 1'
#
loop_
_entity.id
_entity.type
_entity.pdbx_description
1 polymer ?
#
loop_
_entity_poly.entity_id
_entity_poly.type
_entity_poly.pdbx_seq_one_letter_code
_entity_poly.pdbx_strand_id
1 'polypeptide(L)'
;MRLSELKTGEKGVIIKVIGHGGFRKRIIEMGFIKGKTVEVLLNAPLNDPIKYKILGYEISLRRKEAEMIEIISEQEAKEQVLPSDSPYNEILKRSIHHLL
;
A
#
# COMPACT_ATOMS: atom_id res chain seq x y z
N MET A 1 8.69 1.35 -1.06
CA MET A 1 8.84 2.04 0.25
C MET A 1 8.46 1.10 1.41
N ARG A 2 8.70 1.48 2.68
CA ARG A 2 8.22 0.77 3.87
C ARG A 2 6.82 1.18 4.26
N LEU A 3 6.09 0.29 4.93
CA LEU A 3 4.75 0.58 5.44
C LEU A 3 4.75 1.68 6.51
N SER A 4 5.85 1.83 7.27
CA SER A 4 6.04 2.88 8.28
C SER A 4 6.22 4.29 7.69
N GLU A 5 6.45 4.39 6.38
CA GLU A 5 6.64 5.66 5.68
C GLU A 5 5.31 6.28 5.20
N LEU A 6 4.21 5.52 5.19
CA LEU A 6 2.90 6.05 4.84
C LEU A 6 2.40 7.05 5.90
N LYS A 7 1.77 8.13 5.42
CA LYS A 7 1.11 9.14 6.23
C LYS A 7 -0.36 8.78 6.45
N THR A 8 -0.96 9.38 7.47
CA THR A 8 -2.39 9.23 7.78
C THR A 8 -3.25 9.51 6.55
N GLY A 9 -4.14 8.59 6.21
CA GLY A 9 -5.02 8.64 5.03
C GLY A 9 -4.41 8.03 3.76
N GLU A 10 -3.11 7.72 3.74
CA GLU A 10 -2.47 7.08 2.59
C GLU A 10 -2.69 5.57 2.57
N LYS A 11 -2.59 5.00 1.36
CA LYS A 11 -2.73 3.58 1.09
C LYS A 11 -1.52 3.03 0.36
N GLY A 12 -1.20 1.78 0.66
CA GLY A 12 -0.16 1.02 -0.03
C GLY A 12 -0.59 -0.41 -0.28
N VAL A 13 0.05 -1.04 -1.27
CA VAL A 13 -0.13 -2.46 -1.59
C VAL A 13 1.08 -3.23 -1.11
N ILE A 14 0.86 -4.26 -0.29
CA ILE A 14 1.93 -5.08 0.28
C ILE A 14 2.65 -5.86 -0.81
N ILE A 15 3.97 -5.73 -0.85
CA ILE A 15 4.85 -6.48 -1.75
C ILE A 15 5.52 -7.63 -1.00
N LYS A 16 5.99 -7.38 0.22
CA LYS A 16 6.80 -8.34 0.98
C LYS A 16 6.79 -8.03 2.47
N VAL A 17 6.81 -9.08 3.30
CA VAL A 17 7.14 -8.97 4.73
C VAL A 17 8.57 -9.46 4.92
N ILE A 18 9.46 -8.53 5.29
CA ILE A 18 10.81 -8.81 5.74
C ILE A 18 10.73 -9.29 7.18
N GLY A 19 11.58 -10.24 7.56
CA GLY A 19 11.57 -10.84 8.89
C GLY A 19 11.46 -12.35 8.81
N HIS A 20 11.71 -13.01 9.95
CA HIS A 20 11.85 -14.45 10.02
C HIS A 20 11.13 -15.01 11.26
N GLY A 21 11.01 -16.34 11.30
CA GLY A 21 10.43 -17.06 12.43
C GLY A 21 9.02 -16.60 12.81
N GLY A 22 8.78 -16.50 14.11
CA GLY A 22 7.47 -16.18 14.68
C GLY A 22 6.92 -14.82 14.24
N PHE A 23 7.78 -13.82 14.02
CA PHE A 23 7.34 -12.50 13.56
C PHE A 23 6.65 -12.58 12.19
N ARG A 24 7.33 -13.18 11.20
CA ARG A 24 6.78 -13.28 9.84
C ARG A 24 5.48 -14.10 9.82
N LYS A 25 5.44 -15.19 10.59
CA LYS A 25 4.23 -16.02 10.73
C LYS A 25 3.05 -15.19 11.26
N ARG A 26 3.24 -14.51 12.40
CA ARG A 26 2.21 -13.67 13.03
C ARG A 26 1.72 -12.57 12.10
N ILE A 27 2.62 -11.85 11.43
CA ILE A 27 2.26 -10.75 10.51
C ILE A 27 1.41 -11.26 9.32
N ILE A 28 1.76 -12.43 8.77
CA ILE A 28 0.98 -13.08 7.70
C ILE A 28 -0.41 -13.52 8.21
N GLU A 29 -0.47 -14.13 9.39
CA GLU A 29 -1.74 -14.54 10.04
C GLU A 29 -2.64 -13.34 10.33
N MET A 30 -2.05 -12.18 10.62
CA MET A 30 -2.74 -10.90 10.79
C MET A 30 -3.17 -10.25 9.47
N GLY A 31 -2.94 -10.89 8.32
CA GLY A 31 -3.47 -10.44 7.02
C GLY A 31 -2.53 -9.55 6.21
N PHE A 32 -1.33 -9.23 6.71
CA PHE A 32 -0.32 -8.50 5.95
C PHE A 32 0.38 -9.41 4.94
N ILE A 33 -0.32 -9.73 3.87
CA ILE A 33 0.13 -10.63 2.80
C ILE A 33 0.23 -9.88 1.47
N LYS A 34 1.07 -10.39 0.57
CA LYS A 34 1.33 -9.78 -0.75
C LYS A 34 0.01 -9.53 -1.51
N GLY A 35 -0.09 -8.35 -2.12
CA GLY A 35 -1.22 -7.92 -2.93
C GLY A 35 -2.39 -7.33 -2.14
N LYS A 36 -2.35 -7.30 -0.80
CA LYS A 36 -3.38 -6.64 0.01
C LYS A 36 -3.10 -5.16 0.15
N THR A 37 -4.16 -4.38 0.01
CA THR A 37 -4.15 -2.94 0.31
C THR A 37 -4.25 -2.74 1.81
N VAL A 38 -3.45 -1.82 2.31
CA VAL A 38 -3.44 -1.36 3.70
C VAL A 38 -3.52 0.16 3.73
N GLU A 39 -4.30 0.69 4.65
CA GLU A 39 -4.52 2.13 4.84
C GLU A 39 -4.00 2.56 6.21
N VAL A 40 -3.35 3.73 6.30
CA VAL A 40 -2.97 4.32 7.58
C VAL A 40 -4.14 5.10 8.15
N LEU A 41 -4.62 4.69 9.31
CA LEU A 41 -5.69 5.39 10.03
C LEU A 41 -5.15 6.48 10.93
N LEU A 42 -4.04 6.21 11.64
CA LEU A 42 -3.49 7.15 12.61
C LEU A 42 -2.02 6.83 12.92
N ASN A 43 -1.18 7.85 12.89
CA ASN A 43 0.13 7.82 13.55
C ASN A 43 -0.03 8.32 14.99
N ALA A 44 0.46 7.56 15.98
CA ALA A 44 0.45 8.02 17.36
C ALA A 44 1.30 9.30 17.54
N PRO A 45 1.02 10.14 18.57
CA PRO A 45 1.71 11.41 18.77
C PRO A 45 3.25 11.31 18.89
N LEU A 46 3.77 10.17 19.35
CA LEU A 46 5.19 9.89 19.46
C LEU A 46 5.71 8.97 18.34
N ASN A 47 5.02 8.93 17.19
CA ASN A 47 5.32 8.11 16.01
C ASN A 47 5.30 6.58 16.20
N ASP A 48 4.84 6.08 17.36
CA ASP A 48 4.69 4.65 17.65
C ASP A 48 3.55 4.40 18.66
N PRO A 49 2.64 3.44 18.44
CA PRO A 49 2.48 2.61 17.23
C PRO A 49 1.75 3.34 16.08
N ILE A 50 1.64 2.68 14.92
CA ILE A 50 0.85 3.14 13.78
C ILE A 50 -0.39 2.26 13.65
N LYS A 51 -1.56 2.86 13.55
CA LYS A 51 -2.83 2.17 13.35
C LYS A 51 -3.14 2.06 11.85
N TYR A 52 -3.43 0.85 11.41
CA TYR A 52 -3.73 0.48 10.04
C TYR A 52 -5.12 -0.12 9.91
N LYS A 53 -5.71 -0.02 8.72
CA LYS A 53 -6.86 -0.80 8.28
C LYS A 53 -6.44 -1.78 7.20
N ILE A 54 -6.75 -3.06 7.40
CA ILE A 54 -6.45 -4.13 6.45
C ILE A 54 -7.55 -5.18 6.52
N LEU A 55 -7.97 -5.72 5.37
CA LEU A 55 -9.05 -6.74 5.30
C LEU A 55 -10.34 -6.35 6.03
N GLY A 56 -10.62 -5.04 6.17
CA GLY A 56 -11.83 -4.53 6.82
C GLY A 56 -11.74 -4.36 8.34
N TYR A 57 -10.63 -4.70 8.99
CA TYR A 57 -10.42 -4.49 10.43
C TYR A 57 -9.19 -3.64 10.73
N GLU A 58 -9.09 -3.17 11.97
CA GLU A 58 -8.01 -2.29 12.44
C GLU A 58 -6.94 -3.08 13.17
N ILE A 59 -5.68 -2.72 12.92
CA ILE A 59 -4.51 -3.29 13.57
C ILE A 59 -3.52 -2.18 13.90
N SER A 60 -3.00 -2.18 15.11
CA SER A 60 -1.83 -1.36 15.46
C SER A 60 -0.55 -2.20 15.33
N LEU A 61 0.43 -1.72 14.55
CA LEU A 61 1.78 -2.27 14.54
C LEU A 61 2.74 -1.29 15.19
N ARG A 62 3.76 -1.79 15.88
CA ARG A 62 4.90 -0.94 16.25
C ARG A 62 5.56 -0.42 14.97
N ARG A 63 6.10 0.78 15.00
CA ARG A 63 6.80 1.40 13.87
C ARG A 63 7.89 0.48 13.32
N LYS A 64 8.68 -0.13 14.21
CA LYS A 64 9.72 -1.12 13.84
C LYS A 64 9.18 -2.36 13.14
N GLU A 65 7.94 -2.77 13.44
CA GLU A 65 7.31 -3.89 12.75
C GLU A 65 6.82 -3.48 11.36
N ALA A 66 6.29 -2.26 11.22
CA ALA A 66 5.89 -1.69 9.93
C ALA A 66 7.10 -1.38 9.02
N GLU A 67 8.26 -1.04 9.56
CA GLU A 67 9.53 -0.91 8.82
C GLU A 67 9.94 -2.21 8.11
N MET A 68 9.46 -3.34 8.62
CA MET A 68 9.75 -4.66 8.06
C MET A 68 8.77 -5.04 6.94
N ILE A 69 7.81 -4.20 6.56
CA ILE A 69 6.84 -4.49 5.51
C ILE A 69 7.10 -3.58 4.31
N GLU A 70 7.37 -4.16 3.15
CA GLU A 70 7.54 -3.45 1.87
C GLU A 70 6.21 -3.30 1.17
N ILE A 71 5.98 -2.09 0.66
CA ILE A 71 4.81 -1.71 -0.12
C ILE A 71 5.22 -0.94 -1.38
N ILE A 72 4.29 -0.88 -2.32
CA ILE A 72 4.19 0.20 -3.31
C ILE A 72 3.06 1.14 -2.92
N SER A 73 3.19 2.42 -3.23
CA SER A 73 2.11 3.38 -3.00
C SER A 73 0.95 3.13 -3.97
N GLU A 74 -0.25 3.63 -3.65
CA GLU A 74 -1.38 3.56 -4.59
C GLU A 74 -1.09 4.30 -5.91
N GLN A 75 -0.26 5.34 -5.89
CA GLN A 75 0.15 6.08 -7.08
C GLN A 75 1.04 5.22 -7.99
N GLU A 76 2.09 4.61 -7.42
CA GLU A 76 2.99 3.68 -8.12
C GLU A 76 2.23 2.47 -8.68
N ALA A 77 1.23 1.97 -7.94
CA ALA A 77 0.39 0.86 -8.39
C ALA A 77 -0.49 1.24 -9.61
N LYS A 78 -1.01 2.48 -9.67
CA LYS A 78 -1.79 2.97 -10.80
C LYS A 78 -0.93 3.17 -12.06
N GLU A 79 0.30 3.63 -11.89
CA GLU A 79 1.27 3.80 -12.98
C GLU A 79 1.73 2.47 -13.59
N GLN A 80 1.82 1.38 -12.81
CA GLN A 80 2.17 0.06 -13.34
C GLN A 80 1.03 -0.65 -14.08
N VAL A 81 -0.23 -0.29 -13.81
CA VAL A 81 -1.42 -0.86 -14.48
C VAL A 81 -1.79 -0.07 -15.74
N LEU A 82 -1.32 1.17 -15.86
CA LEU A 82 -1.42 1.98 -17.07
C LEU A 82 -0.05 2.00 -17.77
N PRO A 83 0.32 0.98 -18.57
CA PRO A 83 1.46 1.14 -19.45
C PRO A 83 1.20 2.39 -20.29
N SER A 84 2.14 3.34 -20.24
CA SER A 84 2.13 4.58 -21.01
C SER A 84 1.98 4.33 -22.52
N ASP A 85 2.26 3.11 -22.98
CA ASP A 85 2.14 2.65 -24.36
C ASP A 85 0.85 1.82 -24.63
N SER A 86 -0.12 1.84 -23.72
CA SER A 86 -1.40 1.15 -23.94
C SER A 86 -2.16 1.80 -25.10
N PRO A 87 -2.58 1.05 -26.13
CA PRO A 87 -3.40 1.56 -27.24
C PRO A 87 -4.70 2.24 -26.78
N TYR A 88 -5.17 1.91 -25.57
CA TYR A 88 -6.37 2.51 -24.96
C TYR A 88 -6.21 4.01 -24.69
N ASN A 89 -4.99 4.45 -24.34
CA ASN A 89 -4.69 5.86 -24.07
C ASN A 89 -4.71 6.71 -25.36
N GLU A 90 -4.30 6.13 -26.49
CA GLU A 90 -4.35 6.80 -27.79
C GLU A 90 -5.80 6.94 -28.29
N ILE A 91 -6.63 5.91 -28.07
CA ILE A 91 -8.07 5.92 -28.40
C ILE A 91 -8.82 6.99 -27.59
N LEU A 92 -8.54 7.13 -26.29
CA LEU A 92 -9.11 8.16 -25.43
C LEU A 92 -8.71 9.58 -25.89
N LYS A 93 -7.43 9.81 -26.22
CA LYS A 93 -6.97 11.10 -26.75
C LYS A 93 -7.64 11.47 -28.08
N ARG A 94 -7.79 10.51 -28.99
CA ARG A 94 -8.46 10.71 -30.29
C ARG A 94 -9.95 11.01 -30.14
N SER A 95 -10.62 10.37 -29.17
CA SER A 95 -12.05 10.57 -28.94
C SER A 95 -12.37 11.97 -28.40
N ILE A 96 -11.51 12.51 -27.53
CA ILE A 96 -11.68 13.87 -26.99
C ILE A 96 -11.44 14.94 -28.06
N HIS A 97 -10.47 14.72 -28.96
CA HIS A 97 -10.16 15.68 -30.03
C HIS A 97 -11.24 15.75 -31.14
N HIS A 98 -12.17 14.80 -31.19
CA HIS A 98 -13.30 14.82 -32.14
C HIS A 98 -14.57 15.48 -31.56
N LEU A 99 -14.55 15.79 -30.26
CA LEU A 99 -15.66 16.38 -29.50
C LEU A 99 -15.46 17.87 -29.19
N LEU A 100 -14.36 18.46 -29.67
CA LEU A 100 -14.03 19.89 -29.62
C LEU A 100 -13.87 20.42 -31.05
#